data_AF-A0A955I4B2-F1
#
_entry.id   AF-A0A955I4B2-F1
#
_cell.length_a   1.000
_cell.length_b   1.000
_cell.length_c   1.000
_cell.angle_alpha   90.00
_cell.angle_beta   90.00
_cell.angle_gamma   90.00
#
_symmetry.space_group_name_H-M   'P 1'
#
loop_
_entity.id
_entity.type
_entity.pdbx_description
1 polymer ?
#
loop_
_entity_poly.entity_id
_entity_poly.type
_entity_poly.pdbx_seq_one_letter_code
_entity_poly.pdbx_strand_id
1 'polypeptide(L)'
;MSSSSSTPRSFLQSFLLFWRRHWVLALIVVTGSSFLLQQNLADFRASVISTPAPAFDGTALPIEKAPKWTELSSAEWDQSYDQIPVSKMQILPTYNPNELKISNDQLGWSDPSDLAIRNAKITYSVPYMGNYKLDGQEYAGSHLAVDIKIPMNTPIYAIANGVVSKASTQTTGFGNHIVIRHDNVPSFEGSGTETYYSSYNHLSQVLVQEGDIVLRGQLIGKSGETGTATTPHLHFQIDNSSAPWHPYWPFTFQEASDAGLDFNSAINAGFHQQQALDTTINPMLFVQKHLGIVSTPSTTPNPQPEETTPTELPPSPEVETETQPEEPVAEEVESDISTHGAVAFAFESPDVFTKGESQKIRVQAVNSDGDVVKTYKPAGDVQIQVLTGNADVPDLISRVGFLGGEAQFTVTPTSDAPLKLFVTDGTISGESGPMNGAMFHDVSANSAYFESVSFLKDHGVIGGYPDGSFKPNNVVSRVEALKFILNGINSDLLSATDLPFSDTSAREWYSGFVATAYERSIVEGYPDSTFRPANTVNKVEFLKMLLLAMDVDLDATVTRDVYADVPHDAWFAPYVKFAKDKNLIAHDGGLFHPESGMTRAEVADLIYRLIVLKVSGAEQYSSGIQVSETDVTRFFN
;
A
#
# COMPACT_ATOMS: atom_id res chain seq x y z
N MET A 1 -15.88 -5.41 97.91
CA MET A 1 -16.13 -6.14 96.65
C MET A 1 -16.72 -5.15 95.65
N SER A 2 -16.04 -4.94 94.53
CA SER A 2 -16.54 -4.16 93.39
C SER A 2 -16.42 -5.01 92.13
N SER A 3 -17.36 -4.87 91.20
CA SER A 3 -17.33 -5.51 89.88
C SER A 3 -17.31 -4.43 88.80
N SER A 4 -16.27 -4.45 87.97
CA SER A 4 -16.13 -3.59 86.79
C SER A 4 -16.55 -4.32 85.52
N SER A 5 -17.22 -3.58 84.66
CA SER A 5 -17.64 -3.94 83.30
C SER A 5 -16.47 -3.88 82.31
N SER A 6 -16.25 -4.93 81.53
CA SER A 6 -15.46 -4.91 80.29
C SER A 6 -16.33 -5.36 79.11
N THR A 7 -16.35 -4.53 78.08
CA THR A 7 -17.27 -4.59 76.92
C THR A 7 -16.78 -5.53 75.80
N PRO A 8 -17.69 -6.15 75.02
CA PRO A 8 -17.37 -7.14 73.98
C PRO A 8 -16.95 -6.53 72.63
N ARG A 9 -16.25 -5.38 72.63
CA ARG A 9 -15.83 -4.69 71.38
C ARG A 9 -14.48 -5.15 70.82
N SER A 10 -13.62 -5.80 71.62
CA SER A 10 -12.26 -6.17 71.16
C SER A 10 -12.22 -7.43 70.30
N PHE A 11 -13.12 -8.40 70.52
CA PHE A 11 -13.06 -9.70 69.83
C PHE A 11 -13.47 -9.60 68.35
N LEU A 12 -14.50 -8.81 68.03
CA LEU A 12 -14.93 -8.57 66.65
C LEU A 12 -13.92 -7.76 65.84
N GLN A 13 -13.24 -6.79 66.45
CA GLN A 13 -12.18 -6.03 65.76
C GLN A 13 -10.96 -6.91 65.45
N SER A 14 -10.53 -7.77 66.38
CA SER A 14 -9.42 -8.70 66.14
C SER A 14 -9.76 -9.77 65.11
N PHE A 15 -11.00 -10.26 65.07
CA PHE A 15 -11.44 -11.26 64.08
C PHE A 15 -11.56 -10.68 62.66
N LEU A 16 -12.06 -9.44 62.52
CA LEU A 16 -12.15 -8.73 61.24
C LEU A 16 -10.77 -8.32 60.68
N LEU A 17 -9.81 -7.97 61.55
CA LEU A 17 -8.41 -7.69 61.16
C LEU A 17 -7.66 -8.95 60.71
N PHE A 18 -7.92 -10.09 61.34
CA PHE A 18 -7.38 -11.38 60.93
C PHE A 18 -7.91 -11.79 59.55
N TRP A 19 -9.23 -11.67 59.32
CA TRP A 19 -9.84 -11.97 58.02
C TRP A 19 -9.41 -11.01 56.90
N ARG A 20 -9.27 -9.71 57.17
CA ARG A 20 -8.75 -8.74 56.18
C ARG A 20 -7.31 -9.03 55.77
N ARG A 21 -6.43 -9.41 56.70
CA ARG A 21 -5.03 -9.74 56.38
C ARG A 21 -4.89 -11.00 55.52
N HIS A 22 -5.73 -12.02 55.74
CA HIS A 22 -5.69 -13.26 54.95
C HIS A 22 -6.33 -13.10 53.56
N TRP A 23 -7.36 -12.26 53.42
CA TRP A 23 -7.92 -11.93 52.10
C TRP A 23 -6.99 -11.09 51.23
N VAL A 24 -6.24 -10.14 51.82
CA VAL A 24 -5.25 -9.36 51.05
C VAL A 24 -4.09 -10.23 50.58
N LEU A 25 -3.64 -11.19 51.39
CA LEU A 25 -2.62 -12.17 50.99
C LEU A 25 -3.12 -13.12 49.90
N ALA A 26 -4.36 -13.62 50.00
CA ALA A 26 -4.97 -14.45 48.96
C ALA A 26 -5.18 -13.69 47.65
N LEU A 27 -5.58 -12.41 47.72
CA LEU A 27 -5.75 -11.56 46.54
C LEU A 27 -4.40 -11.25 45.88
N ILE A 28 -3.34 -10.97 46.65
CA ILE A 28 -1.97 -10.76 46.12
C ILE A 28 -1.42 -12.04 45.49
N VAL A 29 -1.70 -13.21 46.07
CA VAL A 29 -1.28 -14.49 45.48
C VAL A 29 -2.06 -14.77 44.21
N VAL A 30 -3.37 -14.52 44.13
CA VAL A 30 -4.20 -14.76 42.94
C VAL A 30 -3.93 -13.74 41.83
N THR A 31 -3.74 -12.46 42.13
CA THR A 31 -3.38 -11.44 41.13
C THR A 31 -1.91 -11.57 40.70
N GLY A 32 -1.01 -11.89 41.63
CA GLY A 32 0.40 -12.16 41.33
C GLY A 32 0.59 -13.43 40.50
N SER A 33 -0.16 -14.51 40.78
CA SER A 33 -0.10 -15.73 39.96
C SER A 33 -0.86 -15.59 38.64
N SER A 34 -1.90 -14.76 38.54
CA SER A 34 -2.54 -14.43 37.25
C SER A 34 -1.65 -13.53 36.37
N PHE A 35 -0.92 -12.59 36.98
CA PHE A 35 0.05 -11.74 36.28
C PHE A 35 1.28 -12.54 35.84
N LEU A 36 1.80 -13.42 36.70
CA LEU A 36 2.88 -14.35 36.34
C LEU A 36 2.42 -15.40 35.33
N LEU A 37 1.17 -15.89 35.37
CA LEU A 37 0.64 -16.75 34.30
C LEU A 37 0.48 -16.00 33.00
N GLN A 38 0.00 -14.74 33.00
CA GLN A 38 -0.14 -13.94 31.78
C GLN A 38 1.20 -13.54 31.17
N GLN A 39 2.20 -13.17 31.98
CA GLN A 39 3.56 -12.94 31.49
C GLN A 39 4.18 -14.24 30.96
N ASN A 40 4.11 -15.34 31.71
CA ASN A 40 4.60 -16.62 31.22
C ASN A 40 3.83 -17.14 30.00
N LEU A 41 2.53 -16.81 29.81
CA LEU A 41 1.76 -17.15 28.60
C LEU A 41 2.10 -16.24 27.41
N ALA A 42 2.43 -14.97 27.64
CA ALA A 42 2.93 -14.06 26.61
C ALA A 42 4.35 -14.48 26.17
N ASP A 43 5.24 -14.78 27.12
CA ASP A 43 6.58 -15.29 26.88
C ASP A 43 6.56 -16.72 26.29
N PHE A 44 5.57 -17.55 26.65
CA PHE A 44 5.34 -18.87 26.05
C PHE A 44 4.75 -18.76 24.64
N ARG A 45 3.80 -17.85 24.38
CA ARG A 45 3.29 -17.60 23.03
C ARG A 45 4.38 -17.01 22.12
N ALA A 46 5.25 -16.15 22.65
CA ALA A 46 6.40 -15.61 21.94
C ALA A 46 7.51 -16.64 21.69
N SER A 47 7.68 -17.66 22.55
CA SER A 47 8.74 -18.66 22.41
C SER A 47 8.33 -19.99 21.76
N VAL A 48 7.04 -20.29 21.63
CA VAL A 48 6.56 -21.61 21.16
C VAL A 48 5.88 -21.57 19.79
N ILE A 49 5.48 -20.40 19.28
CA ILE A 49 4.96 -20.25 17.91
C ILE A 49 5.62 -19.02 17.29
N SER A 50 6.85 -19.17 16.78
CA SER A 50 7.42 -18.13 15.92
C SER A 50 6.63 -18.14 14.61
N THR A 51 5.70 -17.21 14.43
CA THR A 51 5.16 -16.92 13.11
C THR A 51 6.36 -16.55 12.22
N PRO A 52 6.65 -17.33 11.17
CA PRO A 52 7.75 -16.98 10.26
C PRO A 52 7.41 -15.66 9.58
N ALA A 53 8.37 -14.73 9.52
CA ALA A 53 8.15 -13.51 8.76
C ALA A 53 7.89 -13.85 7.29
N PRO A 54 7.01 -13.11 6.59
CA PRO A 54 6.86 -13.27 5.15
C PRO A 54 8.20 -13.05 4.46
N ALA A 55 8.40 -13.73 3.32
CA ALA A 55 9.68 -13.73 2.63
C ALA A 55 10.16 -12.32 2.30
N PHE A 56 11.45 -12.07 2.50
CA PHE A 56 12.07 -10.80 2.14
C PHE A 56 12.08 -10.63 0.61
N ASP A 57 11.35 -9.62 0.13
CA ASP A 57 11.16 -9.30 -1.29
C ASP A 57 11.73 -7.92 -1.65
N GLY A 58 12.76 -7.48 -0.90
CA GLY A 58 13.43 -6.20 -1.06
C GLY A 58 13.03 -5.19 0.01
N THR A 59 13.43 -3.94 -0.19
CA THR A 59 13.13 -2.83 0.73
C THR A 59 12.29 -1.72 0.10
N ALA A 60 11.64 -0.94 0.95
CA ALA A 60 11.03 0.35 0.68
C ALA A 60 11.70 1.43 1.56
N LEU A 61 11.52 2.70 1.18
CA LEU A 61 11.99 3.80 2.01
C LEU A 61 11.15 3.87 3.31
N PRO A 62 11.75 4.14 4.47
CA PRO A 62 11.01 4.29 5.72
C PRO A 62 10.13 5.55 5.71
N ILE A 63 10.44 6.51 4.84
CA ILE A 63 9.72 7.77 4.59
C ILE A 63 9.73 8.02 3.08
N GLU A 64 8.58 8.29 2.48
CA GLU A 64 8.52 8.56 1.03
C GLU A 64 8.98 9.97 0.66
N LYS A 65 8.56 10.97 1.44
CA LYS A 65 8.80 12.38 1.14
C LYS A 65 9.31 13.16 2.35
N ALA A 66 10.29 14.02 2.10
CA ALA A 66 10.81 14.99 3.05
C ALA A 66 10.66 16.42 2.50
N PRO A 67 10.67 17.44 3.35
CA PRO A 67 10.67 18.81 2.87
C PRO A 67 11.94 19.16 2.08
N LYS A 68 11.78 20.09 1.14
CA LYS A 68 12.89 20.89 0.60
C LYS A 68 13.22 21.98 1.62
N TRP A 69 13.89 21.60 2.70
CA TRP A 69 14.25 22.45 3.84
C TRP A 69 14.78 23.83 3.46
N THR A 70 15.59 23.93 2.41
CA THR A 70 16.15 25.20 1.94
C THR A 70 15.13 26.15 1.29
N GLU A 71 13.95 25.63 0.92
CA GLU A 71 12.84 26.39 0.31
C GLU A 71 11.73 26.73 1.32
N LEU A 72 11.84 26.24 2.55
CA LEU A 72 10.91 26.55 3.62
C LEU A 72 11.21 27.94 4.22
N SER A 73 10.17 28.75 4.38
CA SER A 73 10.20 29.95 5.22
C SER A 73 10.29 29.56 6.69
N SER A 74 10.80 30.45 7.55
CA SER A 74 10.95 30.16 8.99
C SER A 74 9.66 29.69 9.69
N ALA A 75 8.48 30.14 9.22
CA ALA A 75 7.20 29.69 9.78
C ALA A 75 6.79 28.27 9.33
N GLU A 76 7.32 27.79 8.21
CA GLU A 76 7.06 26.45 7.67
C GLU A 76 7.99 25.38 8.29
N TRP A 77 9.08 25.77 8.96
CA TRP A 77 10.02 24.82 9.58
C TRP A 77 9.41 24.00 10.73
N ASP A 78 8.43 24.58 11.43
CA ASP A 78 7.77 23.97 12.59
C ASP A 78 6.39 23.39 12.27
N GLN A 79 6.00 23.40 10.99
CA GLN A 79 4.71 22.86 10.55
C GLN A 79 4.70 21.33 10.57
N SER A 80 3.51 20.76 10.77
CA SER A 80 3.30 19.31 10.61
C SER A 80 3.30 18.92 9.13
N TYR A 81 3.52 17.63 8.84
CA TYR A 81 3.66 17.09 7.48
C TYR A 81 2.57 17.57 6.52
N ASP A 82 1.29 17.48 6.92
CA ASP A 82 0.13 17.84 6.10
C ASP A 82 -0.03 19.36 5.84
N GLN A 83 0.73 20.19 6.57
CA GLN A 83 0.67 21.64 6.45
C GLN A 83 1.73 22.19 5.48
N ILE A 84 2.77 21.41 5.19
CA ILE A 84 3.81 21.83 4.25
C ILE A 84 3.27 21.69 2.83
N PRO A 85 3.35 22.75 1.99
CA PRO A 85 2.89 22.67 0.61
C PRO A 85 3.57 21.54 -0.17
N VAL A 86 2.78 20.75 -0.91
CA VAL A 86 3.28 19.60 -1.71
C VAL A 86 4.38 20.02 -2.68
N SER A 87 4.36 21.24 -3.21
CA SER A 87 5.40 21.78 -4.10
C SER A 87 6.77 21.93 -3.42
N LYS A 88 6.78 22.07 -2.10
CA LYS A 88 7.97 22.15 -1.24
C LYS A 88 8.33 20.80 -0.61
N MET A 89 7.66 19.73 -1.01
CA MET A 89 8.03 18.36 -0.67
C MET A 89 8.83 17.75 -1.82
N GLN A 90 9.70 16.82 -1.49
CA GLN A 90 10.48 16.01 -2.43
C GLN A 90 10.49 14.56 -1.95
N ILE A 91 10.78 13.64 -2.87
CA ILE A 91 11.14 12.26 -2.46
C ILE A 91 12.33 12.36 -1.50
N LEU A 92 12.37 11.48 -0.49
CA LEU A 92 13.47 11.43 0.46
C LEU A 92 14.82 11.45 -0.29
N PRO A 93 15.71 12.43 -0.04
CA PRO A 93 16.99 12.53 -0.74
C PRO A 93 17.82 11.25 -0.60
N THR A 94 18.56 10.86 -1.63
CA THR A 94 19.48 9.72 -1.55
C THR A 94 20.50 9.94 -0.42
N TYR A 95 20.68 8.94 0.43
CA TYR A 95 21.68 8.93 1.48
C TYR A 95 23.07 8.68 0.88
N ASN A 96 23.91 9.72 0.86
CA ASN A 96 25.28 9.66 0.35
C ASN A 96 26.28 10.20 1.38
N PRO A 97 27.00 9.33 2.13
CA PRO A 97 27.95 9.74 3.15
C PRO A 97 29.06 10.69 2.64
N ASN A 98 29.44 10.59 1.36
CA ASN A 98 30.46 11.45 0.78
C ASN A 98 29.98 12.89 0.58
N GLU A 99 28.69 13.09 0.32
CA GLU A 99 28.08 14.41 0.24
C GLU A 99 27.76 14.95 1.63
N LEU A 100 27.27 14.08 2.52
CA LEU A 100 26.91 14.46 3.88
C LEU A 100 28.09 14.97 4.68
N LYS A 101 29.33 14.50 4.44
CA LYS A 101 30.53 14.98 5.15
C LYS A 101 31.11 16.31 4.64
N ILE A 102 30.60 16.87 3.55
CA ILE A 102 31.09 18.16 3.01
C ILE A 102 30.82 19.26 4.04
N SER A 103 31.85 20.05 4.37
CA SER A 103 31.71 21.11 5.38
C SER A 103 30.77 22.21 4.90
N ASN A 104 30.01 22.83 5.82
CA ASN A 104 29.12 23.95 5.49
C ASN A 104 29.87 25.13 4.84
N ASP A 105 31.14 25.33 5.17
CA ASP A 105 31.98 26.38 4.57
C ASP A 105 32.30 26.13 3.09
N GLN A 106 32.13 24.89 2.61
CA GLN A 106 32.33 24.49 1.23
C GLN A 106 31.03 24.58 0.41
N LEU A 107 29.88 24.85 1.04
CA LEU A 107 28.57 24.92 0.40
C LEU A 107 28.15 26.39 0.24
N GLY A 108 27.94 26.81 -1.01
CA GLY A 108 27.40 28.10 -1.34
C GLY A 108 25.90 28.18 -1.05
N TRP A 109 25.49 29.01 -0.07
CA TRP A 109 24.07 29.16 0.27
C TRP A 109 23.21 29.74 -0.87
N SER A 110 23.83 30.45 -1.81
CA SER A 110 23.18 30.96 -3.02
C SER A 110 23.43 30.12 -4.27
N ASP A 111 24.25 29.05 -4.18
CA ASP A 111 24.57 28.21 -5.34
C ASP A 111 23.51 27.13 -5.53
N PRO A 112 22.78 27.10 -6.67
CA PRO A 112 21.78 26.08 -6.94
C PRO A 112 22.36 24.66 -7.01
N SER A 113 23.64 24.50 -7.34
CA SER A 113 24.28 23.18 -7.42
C SER A 113 24.46 22.52 -6.05
N ASP A 114 24.60 23.32 -5.00
CA ASP A 114 24.71 22.85 -3.60
C ASP A 114 23.34 22.62 -2.94
N LEU A 115 22.24 22.92 -3.63
CA LEU A 115 20.89 22.85 -3.06
C LEU A 115 20.52 21.42 -2.62
N ALA A 116 20.84 20.43 -3.45
CA ALA A 116 20.57 19.02 -3.16
C ALA A 116 21.35 18.56 -1.93
N ILE A 117 22.64 18.87 -1.85
CA ILE A 117 23.52 18.50 -0.75
C ILE A 117 23.08 19.17 0.55
N ARG A 118 22.71 20.46 0.51
CA ARG A 118 22.19 21.18 1.69
C ARG A 118 20.89 20.55 2.20
N ASN A 119 19.95 20.23 1.32
CA ASN A 119 18.72 19.54 1.71
C ASN A 119 19.00 18.15 2.28
N ALA A 120 19.90 17.38 1.68
CA ALA A 120 20.30 16.07 2.18
C ALA A 120 20.94 16.17 3.57
N LYS A 121 21.85 17.13 3.80
CA LYS A 121 22.48 17.36 5.13
C LYS A 121 21.46 17.75 6.20
N ILE A 122 20.47 18.58 5.87
CA ILE A 122 19.41 18.94 6.83
C ILE A 122 18.51 17.73 7.12
N THR A 123 18.19 16.95 6.08
CA THR A 123 17.34 15.76 6.20
C THR A 123 18.02 14.66 7.01
N TYR A 124 19.30 14.39 6.78
CA TYR A 124 20.08 13.39 7.51
C TYR A 124 20.95 14.08 8.57
N SER A 125 20.28 14.63 9.59
CA SER A 125 20.91 15.49 10.59
C SER A 125 21.99 14.79 11.41
N VAL A 126 21.82 13.48 11.65
CA VAL A 126 22.83 12.63 12.29
C VAL A 126 23.00 11.39 11.43
N PRO A 127 24.16 11.21 10.76
CA PRO A 127 24.42 10.04 9.95
C PRO A 127 24.75 8.81 10.81
N TYR A 128 24.86 7.64 10.19
CA TYR A 128 25.19 6.40 10.86
C TYR A 128 26.55 6.47 11.57
N MET A 129 26.61 6.02 12.83
CA MET A 129 27.76 6.20 13.72
C MET A 129 28.21 7.67 13.82
N GLY A 130 27.27 8.58 13.67
CA GLY A 130 27.51 10.02 13.72
C GLY A 130 27.60 10.57 15.14
N ASN A 131 27.67 11.89 15.21
CA ASN A 131 27.70 12.67 16.43
C ASN A 131 26.69 13.83 16.35
N TYR A 132 26.40 14.47 17.48
CA TYR A 132 25.48 15.62 17.57
C TYR A 132 26.15 16.98 17.30
N LYS A 133 27.31 17.01 16.62
CA LYS A 133 27.93 18.25 16.13
C LYS A 133 27.38 18.69 14.78
N LEU A 134 26.51 17.87 14.16
CA LEU A 134 25.83 18.15 12.89
C LEU A 134 26.82 18.39 11.73
N ASP A 135 28.00 17.76 11.79
CA ASP A 135 29.04 17.84 10.77
C ASP A 135 28.73 16.93 9.55
N GLY A 136 27.84 15.96 9.72
CA GLY A 136 27.47 14.97 8.71
C GLY A 136 28.53 13.89 8.50
N GLN A 137 29.43 13.69 9.46
CA GLN A 137 30.45 12.64 9.41
C GLN A 137 29.92 11.32 9.98
N GLU A 138 29.95 10.26 9.17
CA GLU A 138 29.82 8.89 9.67
C GLU A 138 31.04 8.51 10.52
N TYR A 139 30.84 7.57 11.45
CA TYR A 139 31.87 7.03 12.34
C TYR A 139 32.55 8.04 13.28
N ALA A 140 32.02 9.27 13.38
CA ALA A 140 32.53 10.30 14.26
C ALA A 140 31.95 10.26 15.69
N GLY A 141 31.01 9.35 15.97
CA GLY A 141 30.42 9.12 17.29
C GLY A 141 29.78 7.73 17.40
N SER A 142 29.02 7.46 18.47
CA SER A 142 28.41 6.13 18.72
C SER A 142 26.89 6.09 18.48
N HIS A 143 26.38 6.99 17.64
CA HIS A 143 24.97 7.01 17.28
C HIS A 143 24.61 5.85 16.33
N LEU A 144 23.84 4.87 16.83
CA LEU A 144 23.56 3.60 16.15
C LEU A 144 22.72 3.76 14.86
N ALA A 145 21.95 4.83 14.77
CA ALA A 145 20.95 5.06 13.75
C ALA A 145 21.32 6.20 12.81
N VAL A 146 20.45 6.40 11.82
CA VAL A 146 20.36 7.66 11.09
C VAL A 146 19.16 8.44 11.64
N ASP A 147 19.41 9.68 12.09
CA ASP A 147 18.32 10.62 12.42
C ASP A 147 17.88 11.34 11.14
N ILE A 148 16.67 11.02 10.69
CA ILE A 148 16.04 11.60 9.51
C ILE A 148 15.10 12.71 9.97
N LYS A 149 15.54 13.97 9.85
CA LYS A 149 14.72 15.14 10.15
C LYS A 149 13.55 15.22 9.20
N ILE A 150 12.36 15.23 9.80
CA ILE A 150 11.06 15.28 9.11
C ILE A 150 10.04 15.99 10.01
N PRO A 151 9.02 16.63 9.44
CA PRO A 151 7.91 17.22 10.20
C PRO A 151 7.24 16.21 11.12
N MET A 152 6.62 16.70 12.20
CA MET A 152 5.66 15.93 13.00
C MET A 152 4.59 15.30 12.10
N ASN A 153 4.16 14.09 12.45
CA ASN A 153 3.12 13.31 11.77
C ASN A 153 3.45 12.85 10.34
N THR A 154 4.72 12.85 9.95
CA THR A 154 5.16 12.26 8.67
C THR A 154 4.88 10.76 8.68
N PRO A 155 4.21 10.19 7.66
CA PRO A 155 3.99 8.74 7.55
C PRO A 155 5.30 7.94 7.58
N ILE A 156 5.34 6.91 8.43
CA ILE A 156 6.49 5.99 8.58
C ILE A 156 6.10 4.60 8.12
N TYR A 157 6.91 4.02 7.23
CA TYR A 157 6.63 2.78 6.55
C TYR A 157 7.58 1.65 6.96
N ALA A 158 7.06 0.42 7.02
CA ALA A 158 7.87 -0.78 7.16
C ALA A 158 8.80 -0.90 5.96
N ILE A 159 10.10 -1.03 6.21
CA ILE A 159 11.09 -1.07 5.12
C ILE A 159 11.07 -2.41 4.40
N ALA A 160 10.58 -3.48 5.02
CA ALA A 160 10.50 -4.80 4.42
C ALA A 160 9.40 -5.63 5.11
N ASN A 161 9.05 -6.76 4.50
CA ASN A 161 8.17 -7.75 5.12
C ASN A 161 8.76 -8.22 6.46
N GLY A 162 7.93 -8.36 7.49
CA GLY A 162 8.42 -8.70 8.81
C GLY A 162 7.34 -8.99 9.84
N VAL A 163 7.77 -9.28 11.06
CA VAL A 163 6.91 -9.42 12.24
C VAL A 163 7.30 -8.36 13.25
N VAL A 164 6.33 -7.60 13.74
CA VAL A 164 6.54 -6.59 14.78
C VAL A 164 6.97 -7.30 16.06
N SER A 165 8.25 -7.22 16.41
CA SER A 165 8.80 -7.81 17.64
C SER A 165 8.63 -6.90 18.85
N LYS A 166 8.46 -5.60 18.62
CA LYS A 166 8.19 -4.61 19.66
C LYS A 166 7.28 -3.50 19.13
N ALA A 167 6.27 -3.12 19.89
CA ALA A 167 5.49 -1.91 19.67
C ALA A 167 5.22 -1.29 21.04
N SER A 168 5.81 -0.13 21.31
CA SER A 168 5.78 0.47 22.63
C SER A 168 5.43 1.94 22.56
N THR A 169 4.68 2.39 23.56
CA THR A 169 4.44 3.80 23.82
C THR A 169 5.04 4.17 25.16
N GLN A 170 6.12 4.95 25.17
CA GLN A 170 6.82 5.34 26.39
C GLN A 170 7.27 6.79 26.31
N THR A 171 7.43 7.43 27.47
CA THR A 171 7.72 8.87 27.56
C THR A 171 9.22 9.19 27.66
N THR A 172 10.09 8.19 27.74
CA THR A 172 11.54 8.36 27.91
C THR A 172 12.33 7.52 26.90
N GLY A 173 13.63 7.78 26.79
CA GLY A 173 14.52 7.08 25.86
C GLY A 173 14.06 7.27 24.40
N PHE A 174 13.84 6.18 23.69
CA PHE A 174 13.41 6.18 22.29
C PHE A 174 11.97 6.65 22.06
N GLY A 175 11.22 6.96 23.11
CA GLY A 175 9.83 7.38 22.98
C GLY A 175 8.96 6.24 22.45
N ASN A 176 7.88 6.59 21.76
CA ASN A 176 7.08 5.60 21.08
C ASN A 176 7.88 5.00 19.93
N HIS A 177 7.90 3.68 19.83
CA HIS A 177 8.75 2.99 18.87
C HIS A 177 8.19 1.65 18.42
N ILE A 178 8.70 1.21 17.28
CA ILE A 178 8.37 -0.05 16.65
C ILE A 178 9.69 -0.75 16.30
N VAL A 179 9.78 -2.05 16.58
CA VAL A 179 10.86 -2.91 16.10
C VAL A 179 10.23 -4.04 15.28
N ILE A 180 10.71 -4.22 14.05
CA ILE A 180 10.25 -5.26 13.12
C ILE A 180 11.39 -6.24 12.88
N ARG A 181 11.14 -7.53 13.16
CA ARG A 181 12.02 -8.63 12.80
C ARG A 181 11.81 -9.01 11.34
N HIS A 182 12.91 -9.12 10.60
CA HIS A 182 12.95 -9.57 9.21
C HIS A 182 13.77 -10.86 9.12
N ASP A 183 13.14 -11.94 8.68
CA ASP A 183 13.79 -13.25 8.57
C ASP A 183 14.31 -13.48 7.14
N ASN A 184 15.40 -14.24 7.00
CA ASN A 184 15.97 -14.66 5.72
C ASN A 184 16.35 -13.50 4.77
N VAL A 185 16.90 -12.43 5.33
CA VAL A 185 17.29 -11.23 4.59
C VAL A 185 18.71 -11.38 4.03
N PRO A 186 19.01 -11.02 2.77
CA PRO A 186 20.37 -11.06 2.26
C PRO A 186 21.35 -10.29 3.15
N SER A 187 22.47 -10.93 3.49
CA SER A 187 23.48 -10.33 4.37
C SER A 187 24.00 -8.99 3.81
N PHE A 188 24.13 -7.99 4.67
CA PHE A 188 24.61 -6.67 4.27
C PHE A 188 26.10 -6.68 3.87
N GLU A 189 26.94 -7.36 4.66
CA GLU A 189 28.40 -7.41 4.52
C GLU A 189 28.93 -8.79 4.06
N GLY A 190 28.07 -9.82 4.05
CA GLY A 190 28.45 -11.20 3.82
C GLY A 190 27.67 -11.92 2.71
N SER A 191 27.82 -13.24 2.68
CA SER A 191 27.08 -14.14 1.81
C SER A 191 26.00 -14.88 2.59
N GLY A 192 24.84 -15.15 1.97
CA GLY A 192 23.75 -15.89 2.59
C GLY A 192 22.67 -14.96 3.14
N THR A 193 21.91 -15.45 4.12
CA THR A 193 20.81 -14.71 4.73
C THR A 193 20.96 -14.61 6.24
N GLU A 194 20.49 -13.51 6.80
CA GLU A 194 20.54 -13.15 8.21
C GLU A 194 19.16 -12.68 8.68
N THR A 195 18.96 -12.67 10.00
CA THR A 195 17.82 -11.98 10.62
C THR A 195 18.27 -10.58 11.01
N TYR A 196 17.53 -9.57 10.54
CA TYR A 196 17.71 -8.17 10.92
C TYR A 196 16.48 -7.66 11.66
N TYR A 197 16.69 -6.62 12.45
CA TYR A 197 15.63 -5.90 13.15
C TYR A 197 15.69 -4.44 12.71
N SER A 198 14.61 -3.92 12.13
CA SER A 198 14.49 -2.48 11.86
C SER A 198 13.75 -1.81 13.01
N SER A 199 14.28 -0.68 13.48
CA SER A 199 13.77 0.06 14.62
C SER A 199 13.42 1.49 14.22
N TYR A 200 12.20 1.91 14.58
CA TYR A 200 11.57 3.18 14.22
C TYR A 200 11.16 3.90 15.49
N ASN A 201 11.81 5.01 15.79
CA ASN A 201 11.73 5.62 17.11
C ASN A 201 11.26 7.07 17.06
N HIS A 202 10.97 7.62 18.23
CA HIS A 202 10.45 8.97 18.45
C HIS A 202 9.09 9.23 17.81
N LEU A 203 8.30 8.19 17.57
CA LEU A 203 7.03 8.27 16.86
C LEU A 203 5.99 9.10 17.64
N SER A 204 5.12 9.83 16.94
CA SER A 204 3.93 10.44 17.54
C SER A 204 2.81 9.41 17.68
N GLN A 205 2.74 8.47 16.74
CA GLN A 205 1.73 7.43 16.67
C GLN A 205 2.34 6.09 16.25
N VAL A 206 1.98 5.03 16.97
CA VAL A 206 2.27 3.63 16.64
C VAL A 206 0.97 3.03 16.11
N LEU A 207 1.00 2.46 14.91
CA LEU A 207 -0.19 1.95 14.20
C LEU A 207 -0.23 0.42 14.09
N VAL A 208 0.73 -0.26 14.72
CA VAL A 208 0.87 -1.71 14.75
C VAL A 208 1.14 -2.17 16.18
N GLN A 209 0.93 -3.44 16.45
CA GLN A 209 1.13 -4.08 17.76
C GLN A 209 2.11 -5.26 17.67
N GLU A 210 2.66 -5.69 18.81
CA GLU A 210 3.55 -6.84 18.87
C GLU A 210 2.88 -8.11 18.32
N GLY A 211 3.59 -8.81 17.43
CA GLY A 211 3.11 -10.01 16.74
C GLY A 211 2.48 -9.73 15.37
N ASP A 212 2.19 -8.47 15.01
CA ASP A 212 1.64 -8.14 13.69
C ASP A 212 2.61 -8.53 12.58
N ILE A 213 2.06 -9.11 11.51
CA ILE A 213 2.76 -9.24 10.25
C ILE A 213 2.62 -7.92 9.50
N VAL A 214 3.74 -7.36 9.07
CA VAL A 214 3.79 -6.13 8.28
C VAL A 214 4.42 -6.41 6.92
N LEU A 215 3.87 -5.80 5.88
CA LEU A 215 4.43 -5.89 4.53
C LEU A 215 5.31 -4.69 4.21
N ARG A 216 6.26 -4.88 3.30
CA ARG A 216 7.10 -3.81 2.75
C ARG A 216 6.22 -2.66 2.26
N GLY A 217 6.50 -1.44 2.73
CA GLY A 217 5.74 -0.24 2.39
C GLY A 217 4.44 -0.06 3.17
N GLN A 218 4.11 -0.95 4.13
CA GLN A 218 2.97 -0.75 5.01
C GLN A 218 3.20 0.43 5.95
N LEU A 219 2.19 1.30 6.10
CA LEU A 219 2.20 2.37 7.10
C LEU A 219 2.16 1.74 8.50
N ILE A 220 3.18 2.01 9.31
CA ILE A 220 3.35 1.43 10.65
C ILE A 220 3.30 2.47 11.77
N GLY A 221 3.48 3.74 11.45
CA GLY A 221 3.46 4.81 12.43
C GLY A 221 3.53 6.19 11.80
N LYS A 222 3.64 7.20 12.66
CA LYS A 222 3.88 8.58 12.25
C LYS A 222 5.03 9.16 13.07
N SER A 223 5.87 9.96 12.41
CA SER A 223 7.01 10.61 13.06
C SER A 223 6.55 11.55 14.17
N GLY A 224 7.38 11.70 15.18
CA GLY A 224 7.11 12.65 16.25
C GLY A 224 8.35 13.15 16.95
N GLU A 225 8.15 13.54 18.20
CA GLU A 225 9.16 14.06 19.09
C GLU A 225 8.91 13.49 20.50
N THR A 226 8.85 12.16 20.61
CA THR A 226 8.64 11.48 21.89
C THR A 226 9.95 10.96 22.49
N GLY A 227 9.99 10.75 23.81
CA GLY A 227 11.20 10.27 24.48
C GLY A 227 12.25 11.38 24.68
N THR A 228 13.48 11.14 24.26
CA THR A 228 14.62 12.09 24.37
C THR A 228 14.81 12.96 23.12
N ALA A 229 13.92 12.85 22.13
CA ALA A 229 13.93 13.73 20.96
C ALA A 229 13.72 15.18 21.37
N THR A 230 14.45 16.09 20.72
CA THR A 230 14.38 17.55 20.94
C THR A 230 13.79 18.32 19.77
N THR A 231 13.49 17.61 18.68
CA THR A 231 12.87 18.12 17.47
C THR A 231 12.22 16.95 16.74
N PRO A 232 11.20 17.17 15.90
CA PRO A 232 10.60 16.08 15.12
C PRO A 232 11.60 15.43 14.16
N HIS A 233 11.75 14.12 14.28
CA HIS A 233 12.59 13.30 13.38
C HIS A 233 12.20 11.81 13.49
N LEU A 234 12.68 10.99 12.56
CA LEU A 234 12.72 9.54 12.71
C LEU A 234 14.15 9.12 13.05
N HIS A 235 14.33 8.47 14.20
CA HIS A 235 15.56 7.75 14.51
C HIS A 235 15.42 6.32 13.98
N PHE A 236 16.08 6.04 12.85
CA PHE A 236 15.94 4.80 12.07
C PHE A 236 17.20 3.95 12.17
N GLN A 237 17.06 2.75 12.74
CA GLN A 237 18.16 1.85 13.07
C GLN A 237 17.92 0.47 12.45
N ILE A 238 18.97 -0.21 12.02
CA ILE A 238 18.92 -1.62 11.61
C ILE A 238 20.01 -2.38 12.34
N ASP A 239 19.59 -3.45 12.98
CA ASP A 239 20.38 -4.25 13.88
C ASP A 239 20.40 -5.71 13.45
N ASN A 240 21.51 -6.40 13.72
CA ASN A 240 21.65 -7.81 13.44
C ASN A 240 21.09 -8.68 14.58
N SER A 241 20.94 -9.98 14.33
CA SER A 241 20.44 -10.93 15.34
C SER A 241 21.25 -11.04 16.63
N SER A 242 22.49 -10.53 16.65
CA SER A 242 23.35 -10.54 17.84
C SER A 242 23.19 -9.30 18.71
N ALA A 243 22.47 -8.28 18.23
CA ALA A 243 22.15 -7.09 19.01
C ALA A 243 21.26 -7.49 20.20
N PRO A 244 21.75 -7.42 21.44
CA PRO A 244 20.98 -7.93 22.57
C PRO A 244 20.08 -6.83 23.17
N TRP A 245 19.98 -5.67 22.51
CA TRP A 245 19.18 -4.53 22.95
C TRP A 245 18.61 -3.76 21.74
N HIS A 246 17.28 -3.71 21.63
CA HIS A 246 16.57 -2.84 20.68
C HIS A 246 15.31 -2.33 21.37
N PRO A 247 15.01 -1.02 21.38
CA PRO A 247 15.90 0.11 21.09
C PRO A 247 16.68 0.56 22.34
N TYR A 248 18.03 0.52 22.30
CA TYR A 248 18.92 1.00 23.37
C TYR A 248 20.26 1.51 22.80
N TRP A 249 20.93 2.37 23.56
CA TRP A 249 22.28 2.89 23.28
C TRP A 249 23.37 1.85 23.56
N PRO A 250 24.58 1.96 22.97
CA PRO A 250 25.66 1.01 23.20
C PRO A 250 26.28 1.13 24.61
N PHE A 251 25.71 1.98 25.46
CA PHE A 251 26.07 2.20 26.84
C PHE A 251 24.82 2.55 27.67
N THR A 252 24.91 2.31 28.97
CA THR A 252 23.94 2.73 29.97
C THR A 252 24.23 4.14 30.48
N PHE A 253 23.22 4.82 31.04
CA PHE A 253 23.43 6.12 31.70
C PHE A 253 24.43 6.03 32.86
N GLN A 254 24.52 4.89 33.54
CA GLN A 254 25.49 4.67 34.61
C GLN A 254 26.92 4.61 34.05
N GLU A 255 27.16 3.85 32.98
CA GLU A 255 28.48 3.76 32.36
C GLU A 255 28.98 5.12 31.85
N ALA A 256 28.08 5.90 31.23
CA ALA A 256 28.40 7.27 30.81
C ALA A 256 28.74 8.17 32.02
N SER A 257 27.91 8.13 33.07
CA SER A 257 28.12 8.90 34.29
C SER A 257 29.43 8.52 35.00
N ASP A 258 29.78 7.24 35.06
CA ASP A 258 31.03 6.74 35.65
C ASP A 258 32.26 7.20 34.86
N ALA A 259 32.11 7.36 33.55
CA ALA A 259 33.11 7.98 32.68
C ALA A 259 33.14 9.52 32.77
N GLY A 260 32.26 10.13 33.57
CA GLY A 260 32.15 11.59 33.70
C GLY A 260 31.52 12.27 32.47
N LEU A 261 30.77 11.52 31.67
CA LEU A 261 30.12 11.99 30.44
C LEU A 261 28.60 12.04 30.64
N ASP A 262 27.97 13.12 30.15
CA ASP A 262 26.53 13.10 29.91
C ASP A 262 26.20 12.33 28.62
N PHE A 263 24.92 12.10 28.37
CA PHE A 263 24.44 11.33 27.22
C PHE A 263 25.00 11.84 25.87
N ASN A 264 24.91 13.14 25.62
CA ASN A 264 25.38 13.74 24.37
C ASN A 264 26.91 13.67 24.25
N SER A 265 27.62 13.88 25.36
CA SER A 265 29.08 13.81 25.42
C SER A 265 29.58 12.39 25.17
N ALA A 266 28.87 11.37 25.67
CA ALA A 266 29.17 9.96 25.40
C ALA A 266 29.00 9.62 23.90
N ILE A 267 27.89 10.02 23.28
CA ILE A 267 27.68 9.85 21.82
C ILE A 267 28.76 10.56 21.01
N ASN A 268 29.03 11.83 21.34
CA ASN A 268 30.01 12.66 20.63
C ASN A 268 31.45 12.16 20.79
N ALA A 269 31.76 11.43 21.85
CA ALA A 269 33.05 10.83 22.09
C ALA A 269 33.22 9.45 21.44
N GLY A 270 32.16 8.90 20.82
CA GLY A 270 32.18 7.52 20.31
C GLY A 270 32.23 6.48 21.43
N PHE A 271 31.66 6.79 22.59
CA PHE A 271 31.69 5.89 23.74
C PHE A 271 30.99 4.57 23.38
N HIS A 272 31.72 3.45 23.51
CA HIS A 272 31.29 2.09 23.14
C HIS A 272 30.93 1.92 21.64
N GLN A 273 31.51 2.72 20.74
CA GLN A 273 31.26 2.64 19.30
C GLN A 273 31.56 1.26 18.69
N GLN A 274 32.57 0.52 19.18
CA GLN A 274 32.85 -0.81 18.62
C GLN A 274 31.71 -1.80 18.88
N GLN A 275 31.12 -1.78 20.07
CA GLN A 275 29.96 -2.60 20.43
C GLN A 275 28.74 -2.27 19.55
N ALA A 276 28.59 -0.99 19.19
CA ALA A 276 27.60 -0.52 18.23
C ALA A 276 27.84 -1.11 16.83
N LEU A 277 29.09 -1.08 16.35
CA LEU A 277 29.47 -1.63 15.03
C LEU A 277 29.29 -3.15 14.93
N ASP A 278 29.47 -3.87 16.04
CA ASP A 278 29.33 -5.33 16.06
C ASP A 278 27.87 -5.79 15.97
N THR A 279 26.92 -4.89 16.25
CA THR A 279 25.49 -5.20 16.44
C THR A 279 24.56 -4.51 15.45
N THR A 280 25.05 -3.47 14.75
CA THR A 280 24.24 -2.62 13.87
C THR A 280 24.87 -2.50 12.48
N ILE A 281 24.05 -2.16 11.49
CA ILE A 281 24.50 -1.89 10.12
C ILE A 281 24.00 -0.53 9.66
N ASN A 282 24.62 0.03 8.61
CA ASN A 282 24.18 1.30 8.06
C ASN A 282 22.75 1.17 7.48
N PRO A 283 21.74 1.79 8.11
CA PRO A 283 20.35 1.47 7.81
C PRO A 283 19.93 2.01 6.45
N MET A 284 20.43 3.19 6.05
CA MET A 284 20.07 3.79 4.77
C MET A 284 20.84 3.16 3.60
N LEU A 285 22.11 2.80 3.77
CA LEU A 285 22.81 2.03 2.74
C LEU A 285 22.21 0.62 2.58
N PHE A 286 21.77 -0.01 3.68
CA PHE A 286 21.04 -1.27 3.63
C PHE A 286 19.73 -1.15 2.84
N VAL A 287 18.90 -0.14 3.15
CA VAL A 287 17.67 0.13 2.42
C VAL A 287 17.98 0.34 0.94
N GLN A 288 18.90 1.25 0.61
CA GLN A 288 19.24 1.56 -0.78
C GLN A 288 19.80 0.37 -1.58
N LYS A 289 20.56 -0.52 -0.92
CA LYS A 289 21.11 -1.74 -1.54
C LYS A 289 20.00 -2.71 -1.98
N HIS A 290 18.87 -2.73 -1.28
CA HIS A 290 17.80 -3.71 -1.51
C HIS A 290 16.51 -3.12 -2.09
N LEU A 291 16.53 -1.83 -2.49
CA LEU A 291 15.42 -1.20 -3.20
C LEU A 291 15.19 -1.95 -4.53
N GLY A 292 14.02 -2.59 -4.68
CA GLY A 292 13.63 -3.25 -5.92
C GLY A 292 14.18 -4.67 -6.16
N ILE A 293 14.61 -5.40 -5.12
CA ILE A 293 15.00 -6.83 -5.28
C ILE A 293 13.77 -7.74 -5.19
N VAL A 294 13.27 -8.25 -6.32
CA VAL A 294 12.28 -9.36 -6.32
C VAL A 294 13.02 -10.67 -6.00
N SER A 295 12.87 -11.17 -4.77
CA SER A 295 13.35 -12.52 -4.41
C SER A 295 12.34 -13.56 -4.89
N THR A 296 12.79 -14.50 -5.71
CA THR A 296 12.00 -15.66 -6.17
C THR A 296 11.79 -16.67 -5.03
N PRO A 297 10.55 -17.17 -4.80
CA PRO A 297 10.36 -18.26 -3.84
C PRO A 297 10.72 -19.61 -4.47
N SER A 298 11.61 -20.33 -3.80
CA SER A 298 11.98 -21.72 -4.08
C SER A 298 10.77 -22.65 -3.98
N THR A 299 10.48 -23.39 -5.04
CA THR A 299 9.37 -24.32 -5.14
C THR A 299 9.71 -25.64 -4.45
N THR A 300 8.88 -26.11 -3.53
CA THR A 300 8.78 -27.53 -3.20
C THR A 300 7.30 -27.92 -3.21
N PRO A 301 6.86 -28.88 -4.05
CA PRO A 301 5.45 -29.22 -4.20
C PRO A 301 5.03 -30.25 -3.14
N ASN A 302 3.83 -30.12 -2.58
CA ASN A 302 3.13 -31.21 -1.90
C ASN A 302 1.71 -31.33 -2.48
N PRO A 303 1.14 -32.55 -2.57
CA PRO A 303 0.17 -32.94 -3.59
C PRO A 303 -1.29 -32.67 -3.23
N GLN A 304 -2.12 -32.61 -4.28
CA GLN A 304 -3.59 -32.56 -4.28
C GLN A 304 -4.26 -33.62 -3.39
N PRO A 305 -5.46 -33.33 -2.87
CA PRO A 305 -6.51 -34.31 -2.64
C PRO A 305 -7.58 -34.30 -3.74
N GLU A 306 -8.07 -35.51 -4.04
CA GLU A 306 -8.98 -35.90 -5.12
C GLU A 306 -10.43 -35.37 -4.98
N GLU A 307 -11.07 -35.19 -6.14
CA GLU A 307 -12.51 -34.93 -6.31
C GLU A 307 -13.37 -36.11 -5.83
N THR A 308 -14.51 -35.83 -5.19
CA THR A 308 -15.65 -36.76 -5.17
C THR A 308 -16.95 -36.03 -5.54
N THR A 309 -17.70 -36.70 -6.43
CA THR A 309 -18.92 -36.29 -7.12
C THR A 309 -20.16 -36.28 -6.21
N PRO A 310 -21.16 -35.40 -6.41
CA PRO A 310 -22.36 -35.39 -5.57
C PRO A 310 -23.48 -36.29 -6.11
N THR A 311 -24.22 -36.95 -5.21
CA THR A 311 -25.45 -37.70 -5.51
C THR A 311 -26.67 -37.01 -4.90
N GLU A 312 -27.67 -36.88 -5.74
CA GLU A 312 -29.04 -36.32 -5.65
C GLU A 312 -29.95 -36.96 -4.58
N LEU A 313 -30.94 -36.20 -4.05
CA LEU A 313 -32.23 -36.67 -3.48
C LEU A 313 -33.24 -35.47 -3.36
N PRO A 314 -34.58 -35.69 -3.30
CA PRO A 314 -35.62 -34.98 -4.08
C PRO A 314 -36.61 -34.13 -3.20
N PRO A 315 -37.70 -33.51 -3.75
CA PRO A 315 -38.34 -32.32 -3.17
C PRO A 315 -39.67 -32.55 -2.41
N SER A 316 -39.98 -31.59 -1.52
CA SER A 316 -41.26 -30.99 -1.05
C SER A 316 -42.48 -31.87 -0.68
N PRO A 317 -43.37 -31.42 0.26
CA PRO A 317 -44.38 -30.41 -0.12
C PRO A 317 -44.83 -29.40 0.97
N GLU A 318 -45.47 -28.35 0.47
CA GLU A 318 -46.19 -27.26 1.15
C GLU A 318 -47.48 -27.70 1.85
N VAL A 319 -47.90 -26.98 2.91
CA VAL A 319 -49.31 -26.69 3.23
C VAL A 319 -49.42 -25.33 3.95
N GLU A 320 -50.32 -24.47 3.44
CA GLU A 320 -50.77 -23.17 3.96
C GLU A 320 -51.65 -23.29 5.22
N THR A 321 -51.70 -22.25 6.07
CA THR A 321 -52.94 -21.50 6.37
C THR A 321 -52.78 -20.40 7.43
N GLU A 322 -53.60 -19.37 7.20
CA GLU A 322 -53.76 -18.03 7.77
C GLU A 322 -54.32 -18.00 9.21
N THR A 323 -53.93 -17.00 10.04
CA THR A 323 -54.81 -16.19 10.94
C THR A 323 -54.01 -15.27 11.89
N GLN A 324 -54.45 -14.02 12.00
CA GLN A 324 -54.18 -13.02 13.06
C GLN A 324 -55.54 -12.66 13.72
N PRO A 325 -55.63 -11.86 14.81
CA PRO A 325 -54.64 -11.37 15.79
C PRO A 325 -55.08 -11.60 17.26
N GLU A 326 -54.19 -11.43 18.25
CA GLU A 326 -54.56 -10.96 19.61
C GLU A 326 -53.29 -10.66 20.44
N GLU A 327 -53.18 -9.43 20.96
CA GLU A 327 -52.32 -9.13 22.12
C GLU A 327 -53.09 -9.46 23.41
N PRO A 328 -52.40 -9.89 24.48
CA PRO A 328 -52.12 -8.91 25.52
C PRO A 328 -50.73 -9.02 26.16
N VAL A 329 -50.21 -7.83 26.47
CA VAL A 329 -49.20 -7.43 27.47
C VAL A 329 -48.76 -8.50 28.47
N ALA A 330 -47.45 -8.75 28.51
CA ALA A 330 -46.73 -9.13 29.73
C ALA A 330 -45.35 -8.44 29.73
N GLU A 331 -45.14 -7.56 30.71
CA GLU A 331 -43.81 -7.24 31.21
C GLU A 331 -43.14 -8.54 31.67
N GLU A 332 -41.93 -8.84 31.20
CA GLU A 332 -40.83 -9.28 32.07
C GLU A 332 -39.52 -9.56 31.29
N VAL A 333 -38.44 -8.96 31.81
CA VAL A 333 -37.05 -9.45 31.82
C VAL A 333 -36.21 -9.26 30.54
N GLU A 334 -35.45 -8.16 30.52
CA GLU A 334 -34.13 -8.13 29.89
C GLU A 334 -33.28 -9.28 30.46
N SER A 335 -33.06 -10.33 29.67
CA SER A 335 -32.03 -11.33 29.94
C SER A 335 -31.38 -11.78 28.63
N ASP A 336 -30.05 -11.60 28.58
CA ASP A 336 -29.06 -12.21 27.69
C ASP A 336 -29.46 -12.48 26.22
N ILE A 337 -29.12 -11.55 25.32
CA ILE A 337 -28.98 -11.87 23.90
C ILE A 337 -27.62 -12.51 23.70
N SER A 338 -27.60 -13.85 23.70
CA SER A 338 -26.44 -14.67 23.35
C SER A 338 -25.97 -14.37 21.92
N THR A 339 -24.67 -14.14 21.76
CA THR A 339 -23.95 -14.19 20.48
C THR A 339 -24.12 -15.57 19.87
N HIS A 340 -25.07 -15.71 18.95
CA HIS A 340 -25.37 -16.99 18.28
C HIS A 340 -24.24 -17.36 17.32
N GLY A 341 -23.08 -17.80 17.81
CA GLY A 341 -22.05 -18.47 17.01
C GLY A 341 -21.19 -17.60 16.07
N ALA A 342 -21.51 -16.31 15.91
CA ALA A 342 -20.64 -15.38 15.20
C ALA A 342 -19.39 -15.04 16.04
N VAL A 343 -18.23 -15.08 15.40
CA VAL A 343 -16.92 -14.81 16.03
C VAL A 343 -16.15 -13.68 15.35
N ALA A 344 -16.51 -13.34 14.10
CA ALA A 344 -15.89 -12.25 13.34
C ALA A 344 -16.86 -11.60 12.36
N PHE A 345 -16.45 -10.48 11.76
CA PHE A 345 -17.06 -9.91 10.56
C PHE A 345 -16.20 -10.17 9.33
N ALA A 346 -16.81 -10.60 8.23
CA ALA A 346 -16.21 -10.66 6.90
C ALA A 346 -16.73 -9.50 6.03
N PHE A 347 -15.88 -9.00 5.13
CA PHE A 347 -16.21 -7.90 4.21
C PHE A 347 -16.32 -8.42 2.77
N GLU A 348 -17.33 -7.92 2.06
CA GLU A 348 -17.31 -7.89 0.60
C GLU A 348 -17.18 -6.41 0.18
N SER A 349 -16.01 -6.08 -0.38
CA SER A 349 -15.63 -4.74 -0.81
C SER A 349 -14.91 -4.80 -2.16
N PRO A 350 -14.96 -3.74 -2.98
CA PRO A 350 -14.17 -3.69 -4.21
C PRO A 350 -12.67 -3.53 -3.90
N ASP A 351 -11.80 -4.12 -4.71
CA ASP A 351 -10.35 -3.96 -4.54
C ASP A 351 -9.85 -2.55 -4.90
N VAL A 352 -10.62 -1.81 -5.71
CA VAL A 352 -10.30 -0.44 -6.15
C VAL A 352 -11.54 0.45 -6.08
N PHE A 353 -11.34 1.72 -5.71
CA PHE A 353 -12.39 2.73 -5.64
C PHE A 353 -12.03 3.99 -6.42
N THR A 354 -13.02 4.83 -6.75
CA THR A 354 -12.76 6.17 -7.30
C THR A 354 -13.11 7.24 -6.27
N LYS A 355 -12.19 8.18 -6.04
CA LYS A 355 -12.43 9.28 -5.10
C LYS A 355 -13.68 10.06 -5.48
N GLY A 356 -14.53 10.30 -4.49
CA GLY A 356 -15.81 11.00 -4.63
C GLY A 356 -16.95 10.11 -5.12
N GLU A 357 -16.69 8.87 -5.54
CA GLU A 357 -17.73 7.93 -5.94
C GLU A 357 -18.15 7.05 -4.76
N SER A 358 -19.45 7.06 -4.46
CA SER A 358 -20.01 6.22 -3.41
C SER A 358 -20.04 4.76 -3.83
N GLN A 359 -19.58 3.88 -2.95
CA GLN A 359 -19.53 2.45 -3.15
C GLN A 359 -20.22 1.73 -1.99
N LYS A 360 -20.92 0.64 -2.30
CA LYS A 360 -21.61 -0.18 -1.31
C LYS A 360 -20.67 -1.25 -0.79
N ILE A 361 -20.54 -1.30 0.53
CA ILE A 361 -19.76 -2.32 1.24
C ILE A 361 -20.75 -3.24 1.95
N ARG A 362 -20.55 -4.55 1.84
CA ARG A 362 -21.29 -5.54 2.61
C ARG A 362 -20.42 -6.05 3.75
N VAL A 363 -21.02 -6.21 4.92
CA VAL A 363 -20.41 -6.87 6.07
C VAL A 363 -21.28 -8.04 6.51
N GLN A 364 -20.66 -9.18 6.81
CA GLN A 364 -21.33 -10.43 7.18
C GLN A 364 -20.77 -10.92 8.52
N ALA A 365 -21.64 -11.28 9.46
CA ALA A 365 -21.23 -11.94 10.69
C ALA A 365 -20.97 -13.42 10.40
N VAL A 366 -19.77 -13.92 10.73
CA VAL A 366 -19.33 -15.28 10.36
C VAL A 366 -18.89 -16.09 11.59
N ASN A 367 -19.02 -17.42 11.50
CA ASN A 367 -18.53 -18.36 12.51
C ASN A 367 -17.02 -18.66 12.34
N SER A 368 -16.47 -19.58 13.14
CA SER A 368 -15.06 -19.97 13.07
C SER A 368 -14.64 -20.62 11.75
N ASP A 369 -15.60 -21.16 11.00
CA ASP A 369 -15.39 -21.81 9.71
C ASP A 369 -15.54 -20.82 8.54
N GLY A 370 -15.94 -19.56 8.82
CA GLY A 370 -16.17 -18.50 7.83
C GLY A 370 -17.59 -18.46 7.27
N ASP A 371 -18.49 -19.32 7.73
CA ASP A 371 -19.87 -19.35 7.25
C ASP A 371 -20.71 -18.21 7.86
N VAL A 372 -21.57 -17.60 7.05
CA VAL A 372 -22.47 -16.53 7.48
C VAL A 372 -23.49 -17.04 8.50
N VAL A 373 -23.49 -16.39 9.66
CA VAL A 373 -24.39 -16.68 10.77
C VAL A 373 -25.70 -15.91 10.59
N LYS A 374 -26.65 -16.53 9.89
CA LYS A 374 -27.93 -15.89 9.53
C LYS A 374 -28.79 -15.43 10.70
N THR A 375 -28.58 -16.02 11.88
CA THR A 375 -29.29 -15.72 13.12
C THR A 375 -28.64 -14.60 13.94
N TYR A 376 -27.48 -14.09 13.52
CA TYR A 376 -26.78 -13.03 14.23
C TYR A 376 -27.65 -11.76 14.32
N LYS A 377 -27.75 -11.21 15.53
CA LYS A 377 -28.46 -9.97 15.84
C LYS A 377 -27.60 -9.17 16.82
N PRO A 378 -27.11 -7.99 16.42
CA PRO A 378 -26.37 -7.10 17.31
C PRO A 378 -27.24 -6.69 18.51
N ALA A 379 -26.63 -6.59 19.70
CA ALA A 379 -27.32 -6.09 20.88
C ALA A 379 -27.64 -4.58 20.78
N GLY A 380 -26.75 -3.84 20.10
CA GLY A 380 -26.86 -2.41 19.80
C GLY A 380 -26.37 -2.09 18.39
N ASP A 381 -26.26 -0.81 18.06
CA ASP A 381 -25.72 -0.40 16.77
C ASP A 381 -24.24 -0.77 16.67
N VAL A 382 -23.82 -1.23 15.50
CA VAL A 382 -22.48 -1.75 15.23
C VAL A 382 -21.58 -0.61 14.75
N GLN A 383 -20.37 -0.50 15.29
CA GLN A 383 -19.46 0.60 14.98
C GLN A 383 -18.70 0.34 13.68
N ILE A 384 -18.52 1.41 12.88
CA ILE A 384 -17.63 1.40 11.72
C ILE A 384 -16.50 2.40 11.97
N GLN A 385 -15.29 2.04 11.58
CA GLN A 385 -14.11 2.90 11.64
C GLN A 385 -13.33 2.82 10.34
N VAL A 386 -12.77 3.95 9.92
CA VAL A 386 -11.78 4.00 8.83
C VAL A 386 -10.40 3.78 9.45
N LEU A 387 -9.74 2.68 9.11
CA LEU A 387 -8.40 2.36 9.61
C LEU A 387 -7.30 3.10 8.84
N THR A 388 -7.44 3.18 7.52
CA THR A 388 -6.51 3.88 6.63
C THR A 388 -7.27 4.64 5.56
N GLY A 389 -6.67 5.69 5.01
CA GLY A 389 -7.31 6.53 3.99
C GLY A 389 -8.37 7.46 4.58
N ASN A 390 -9.08 8.16 3.71
CA ASN A 390 -10.16 9.06 4.10
C ASN A 390 -11.40 8.74 3.26
N ALA A 391 -12.53 8.60 3.94
CA ALA A 391 -13.82 8.38 3.31
C ALA A 391 -14.93 8.94 4.20
N ASP A 392 -16.01 9.40 3.58
CA ASP A 392 -17.28 9.62 4.25
C ASP A 392 -17.95 8.25 4.45
N VAL A 393 -18.08 7.84 5.70
CA VAL A 393 -18.59 6.54 6.15
C VAL A 393 -19.51 6.79 7.35
N PRO A 394 -20.67 6.12 7.44
CA PRO A 394 -21.48 6.18 8.66
C PRO A 394 -20.69 5.68 9.86
N ASP A 395 -20.78 6.37 11.00
CA ASP A 395 -20.12 5.92 12.25
C ASP A 395 -20.72 4.60 12.78
N LEU A 396 -21.99 4.34 12.43
CA LEU A 396 -22.78 3.23 12.95
C LEU A 396 -23.61 2.55 11.85
N ILE A 397 -23.69 1.23 11.94
CA ILE A 397 -24.72 0.42 11.28
C ILE A 397 -25.82 0.16 12.30
N SER A 398 -27.06 0.56 11.99
CA SER A 398 -28.16 0.30 12.91
C SER A 398 -28.35 -1.20 13.14
N ARG A 399 -28.64 -1.61 14.38
CA ARG A 399 -28.87 -3.03 14.73
C ARG A 399 -29.94 -3.72 13.89
N VAL A 400 -30.95 -2.97 13.43
CA VAL A 400 -32.03 -3.49 12.57
C VAL A 400 -31.62 -3.60 11.09
N GLY A 401 -30.46 -3.05 10.73
CA GLY A 401 -29.86 -3.15 9.40
C GLY A 401 -29.18 -4.50 9.14
N PHE A 402 -28.94 -5.30 10.18
CA PHE A 402 -28.45 -6.67 10.04
C PHE A 402 -29.61 -7.63 9.72
N LEU A 403 -29.79 -7.94 8.44
CA LEU A 403 -30.81 -8.87 7.95
C LEU A 403 -30.14 -10.15 7.49
N GLY A 404 -30.50 -11.28 8.11
CA GLY A 404 -29.89 -12.58 7.77
C GLY A 404 -28.39 -12.66 8.06
N GLY A 405 -27.93 -11.96 9.10
CA GLY A 405 -26.51 -11.93 9.48
C GLY A 405 -25.64 -10.95 8.70
N GLU A 406 -26.23 -10.14 7.81
CA GLU A 406 -25.48 -9.23 6.94
C GLU A 406 -26.04 -7.81 7.00
N ALA A 407 -25.17 -6.83 6.77
CA ALA A 407 -25.56 -5.43 6.59
C ALA A 407 -24.81 -4.80 5.41
N GLN A 408 -25.37 -3.71 4.88
CA GLN A 408 -24.72 -2.89 3.86
C GLN A 408 -24.64 -1.45 4.33
N PHE A 409 -23.55 -0.78 3.96
CA PHE A 409 -23.38 0.65 4.15
C PHE A 409 -22.64 1.26 2.96
N THR A 410 -22.77 2.57 2.83
CA THR A 410 -22.14 3.32 1.75
C THR A 410 -20.86 3.96 2.25
N VAL A 411 -19.84 3.92 1.40
CA VAL A 411 -18.54 4.53 1.63
C VAL A 411 -18.25 5.46 0.47
N THR A 412 -17.92 6.71 0.74
CA THR A 412 -17.52 7.68 -0.30
C THR A 412 -16.09 8.13 -0.03
N PRO A 413 -15.09 7.56 -0.72
CA PRO A 413 -13.69 7.93 -0.50
C PRO A 413 -13.45 9.41 -0.81
N THR A 414 -12.75 10.11 0.08
CA THR A 414 -12.46 11.54 -0.05
C THR A 414 -11.00 11.81 -0.42
N SER A 415 -10.16 10.78 -0.45
CA SER A 415 -8.78 10.79 -0.94
C SER A 415 -8.49 9.54 -1.77
N ASP A 416 -7.47 9.60 -2.63
CA ASP A 416 -7.00 8.46 -3.44
C ASP A 416 -6.08 7.48 -2.66
N ALA A 417 -5.86 7.72 -1.36
CA ALA A 417 -5.05 6.85 -0.49
C ALA A 417 -5.77 5.53 -0.19
N PRO A 418 -5.05 4.38 -0.08
CA PRO A 418 -5.66 3.09 0.23
C PRO A 418 -6.55 3.13 1.48
N LEU A 419 -7.76 2.59 1.31
CA LEU A 419 -8.84 2.62 2.29
C LEU A 419 -9.02 1.23 2.91
N LYS A 420 -8.95 1.16 4.25
CA LYS A 420 -9.35 -0.02 5.02
C LYS A 420 -10.43 0.37 6.01
N LEU A 421 -11.41 -0.51 6.15
CA LEU A 421 -12.55 -0.34 7.05
C LEU A 421 -12.48 -1.38 8.15
N PHE A 422 -13.00 -1.01 9.32
CA PHE A 422 -13.13 -1.90 10.48
C PHE A 422 -14.55 -1.82 10.99
N VAL A 423 -15.11 -2.97 11.32
CA VAL A 423 -16.45 -3.10 11.91
C VAL A 423 -16.32 -3.85 13.22
N THR A 424 -16.99 -3.36 14.28
CA THR A 424 -16.95 -4.00 15.60
C THR A 424 -18.30 -3.95 16.34
N ASP A 425 -18.64 -5.07 16.97
CA ASP A 425 -19.76 -5.25 17.90
C ASP A 425 -19.27 -6.00 19.16
N GLY A 426 -18.84 -5.24 20.17
CA GLY A 426 -18.32 -5.79 21.42
C GLY A 426 -17.03 -6.58 21.24
N THR A 427 -17.13 -7.91 21.17
CA THR A 427 -15.98 -8.83 21.00
C THR A 427 -15.84 -9.38 19.58
N ILE A 428 -16.83 -9.15 18.73
CA ILE A 428 -16.83 -9.55 17.32
C ILE A 428 -16.32 -8.38 16.51
N SER A 429 -15.31 -8.61 15.67
CA SER A 429 -14.75 -7.58 14.81
C SER A 429 -14.33 -8.13 13.46
N GLY A 430 -14.09 -7.24 12.50
CA GLY A 430 -13.53 -7.58 11.20
C GLY A 430 -12.91 -6.39 10.50
N GLU A 431 -11.97 -6.67 9.62
CA GLU A 431 -11.31 -5.68 8.75
C GLU A 431 -11.59 -5.98 7.28
N SER A 432 -11.75 -4.94 6.47
CA SER A 432 -11.76 -5.09 5.01
C SER A 432 -10.35 -5.41 4.49
N GLY A 433 -10.29 -6.00 3.30
CA GLY A 433 -9.09 -5.93 2.47
C GLY A 433 -8.72 -4.46 2.15
N PRO A 434 -7.48 -4.20 1.70
CA PRO A 434 -7.10 -2.87 1.22
C PRO A 434 -7.88 -2.55 -0.07
N MET A 435 -8.68 -1.48 -0.04
CA MET A 435 -9.26 -0.93 -1.26
C MET A 435 -8.34 0.19 -1.76
N ASN A 436 -7.77 0.05 -2.95
CA ASN A 436 -6.86 1.05 -3.50
C ASN A 436 -7.61 2.18 -4.20
N GLY A 437 -7.04 3.39 -4.21
CA GLY A 437 -7.56 4.47 -5.04
C GLY A 437 -7.30 4.17 -6.52
N ALA A 438 -8.28 4.47 -7.37
CA ALA A 438 -8.16 4.36 -8.81
C ALA A 438 -6.96 5.16 -9.29
N MET A 439 -6.17 4.56 -10.16
CA MET A 439 -4.92 5.14 -10.61
C MET A 439 -5.07 6.47 -11.35
N PHE A 440 -6.25 6.74 -11.92
CA PHE A 440 -6.64 8.03 -12.47
C PHE A 440 -7.98 8.44 -11.87
N HIS A 441 -8.06 9.66 -11.36
CA HIS A 441 -9.24 10.11 -10.63
C HIS A 441 -10.48 10.33 -11.53
N ASP A 442 -10.30 10.38 -12.85
CA ASP A 442 -11.36 10.56 -13.85
C ASP A 442 -11.65 9.28 -14.65
N VAL A 443 -11.13 8.14 -14.18
CA VAL A 443 -11.49 6.81 -14.68
C VAL A 443 -12.11 6.05 -13.52
N SER A 444 -13.44 6.00 -13.52
CA SER A 444 -14.22 5.27 -12.51
C SER A 444 -13.81 3.80 -12.47
N ALA A 445 -13.70 3.22 -11.27
CA ALA A 445 -13.53 1.77 -11.08
C ALA A 445 -14.67 0.94 -11.70
N ASN A 446 -15.83 1.56 -11.91
CA ASN A 446 -16.98 0.94 -12.57
C ASN A 446 -17.03 1.19 -14.09
N SER A 447 -16.05 1.91 -14.64
CA SER A 447 -15.96 2.17 -16.08
C SER A 447 -15.63 0.89 -16.84
N ALA A 448 -16.25 0.71 -18.02
CA ALA A 448 -15.89 -0.36 -18.94
C ALA A 448 -14.43 -0.30 -19.42
N TYR A 449 -13.77 0.86 -19.28
CA TYR A 449 -12.38 1.08 -19.66
C TYR A 449 -11.39 0.97 -18.49
N PHE A 450 -11.89 0.73 -17.26
CA PHE A 450 -11.06 0.73 -16.06
C PHE A 450 -9.93 -0.30 -16.15
N GLU A 451 -10.27 -1.54 -16.54
CA GLU A 451 -9.31 -2.63 -16.69
C GLU A 451 -8.24 -2.31 -17.73
N SER A 452 -8.65 -1.91 -18.94
CA SER A 452 -7.72 -1.58 -20.03
C SER A 452 -6.77 -0.43 -19.69
N VAL A 453 -7.29 0.62 -19.04
CA VAL A 453 -6.49 1.78 -18.66
C VAL A 453 -5.54 1.41 -17.53
N SER A 454 -6.00 0.65 -16.55
CA SER A 454 -5.14 0.20 -15.44
C SER A 454 -4.00 -0.68 -15.94
N PHE A 455 -4.33 -1.70 -16.73
CA PHE A 455 -3.34 -2.61 -17.33
C PHE A 455 -2.26 -1.85 -18.10
N LEU A 456 -2.64 -0.93 -18.99
CA LEU A 456 -1.68 -0.18 -19.79
C LEU A 456 -0.84 0.80 -18.96
N LYS A 457 -1.37 1.31 -17.84
CA LYS A 457 -0.61 2.15 -16.94
C LYS A 457 0.45 1.35 -16.19
N ASP A 458 0.08 0.20 -15.64
CA ASP A 458 0.98 -0.66 -14.87
C ASP A 458 2.18 -1.14 -15.71
N HIS A 459 1.95 -1.33 -17.02
CA HIS A 459 2.99 -1.70 -17.98
C HIS A 459 3.71 -0.50 -18.62
N GLY A 460 3.51 0.71 -18.10
CA GLY A 460 4.21 1.93 -18.57
C GLY A 460 3.82 2.41 -19.98
N VAL A 461 2.77 1.84 -20.58
CA VAL A 461 2.27 2.24 -21.90
C VAL A 461 1.65 3.63 -21.85
N ILE A 462 0.92 3.94 -20.77
CA ILE A 462 0.24 5.23 -20.55
C ILE A 462 0.60 5.83 -19.19
N GLY A 463 0.69 7.17 -19.12
CA GLY A 463 1.04 7.89 -17.88
C GLY A 463 0.03 8.95 -17.41
N GLY A 464 -1.01 9.23 -18.21
CA GLY A 464 -1.97 10.32 -17.94
C GLY A 464 -1.36 11.72 -18.02
N TYR A 465 -2.04 12.69 -17.38
CA TYR A 465 -1.64 14.10 -17.30
C TYR A 465 -1.06 14.43 -15.92
N PRO A 466 -0.27 15.52 -15.80
CA PRO A 466 0.32 15.92 -14.52
C PRO A 466 -0.68 16.23 -13.40
N ASP A 467 -1.94 16.49 -13.75
CA ASP A 467 -3.05 16.71 -12.83
C ASP A 467 -3.62 15.40 -12.23
N GLY A 468 -3.09 14.23 -12.63
CA GLY A 468 -3.55 12.92 -12.17
C GLY A 468 -4.72 12.35 -12.97
N SER A 469 -5.15 13.04 -14.03
CA SER A 469 -6.23 12.59 -14.91
C SER A 469 -5.72 11.77 -16.09
N PHE A 470 -6.58 10.92 -16.65
CA PHE A 470 -6.38 10.24 -17.92
C PHE A 470 -7.05 10.96 -19.10
N LYS A 471 -8.12 11.72 -18.85
CA LYS A 471 -9.02 12.37 -19.83
C LYS A 471 -9.60 11.38 -20.83
N PRO A 472 -10.35 10.36 -20.38
CA PRO A 472 -10.79 9.24 -21.22
C PRO A 472 -11.55 9.66 -22.47
N ASN A 473 -12.33 10.74 -22.39
CA ASN A 473 -13.18 11.23 -23.48
C ASN A 473 -12.49 12.20 -24.46
N ASN A 474 -11.24 12.59 -24.19
CA ASN A 474 -10.52 13.45 -25.14
C ASN A 474 -10.17 12.65 -26.38
N VAL A 475 -10.39 13.25 -27.55
CA VAL A 475 -9.96 12.66 -28.82
C VAL A 475 -8.44 12.69 -28.95
N VAL A 476 -7.89 11.69 -29.63
CA VAL A 476 -6.45 11.47 -29.80
C VAL A 476 -5.99 12.01 -31.15
N SER A 477 -4.89 12.77 -31.17
CA SER A 477 -4.25 13.16 -32.42
C SER A 477 -3.44 12.01 -33.04
N ARG A 478 -3.12 12.09 -34.33
CA ARG A 478 -2.34 11.05 -35.04
C ARG A 478 -0.98 10.77 -34.40
N VAL A 479 -0.27 11.80 -33.93
CA VAL A 479 1.02 11.59 -33.22
C VAL A 479 0.85 10.98 -31.83
N GLU A 480 -0.21 11.34 -31.13
CA GLU A 480 -0.51 10.71 -29.84
C GLU A 480 -0.89 9.24 -30.03
N ALA A 481 -1.65 8.90 -31.08
CA ALA A 481 -1.94 7.51 -31.43
C ALA A 481 -0.68 6.68 -31.66
N LEU A 482 0.30 7.21 -32.42
CA LEU A 482 1.60 6.53 -32.59
C LEU A 482 2.32 6.33 -31.26
N LYS A 483 2.26 7.31 -30.35
CA LYS A 483 2.83 7.17 -29.00
C LYS A 483 2.15 6.04 -28.23
N PHE A 484 0.82 5.97 -28.21
CA PHE A 484 0.08 4.89 -27.57
C PHE A 484 0.46 3.52 -28.15
N ILE A 485 0.48 3.40 -29.48
CA ILE A 485 0.76 2.14 -30.17
C ILE A 485 2.20 1.67 -29.94
N LEU A 486 3.19 2.55 -30.17
CA LEU A 486 4.61 2.17 -30.10
C LEU A 486 5.06 1.88 -28.66
N ASN A 487 4.53 2.61 -27.67
CA ASN A 487 4.72 2.24 -26.28
C ASN A 487 4.02 0.92 -25.94
N GLY A 488 2.82 0.68 -26.49
CA GLY A 488 2.02 -0.53 -26.26
C GLY A 488 2.66 -1.82 -26.76
N ILE A 489 3.67 -1.71 -27.62
CA ILE A 489 4.48 -2.84 -28.11
C ILE A 489 5.94 -2.75 -27.68
N ASN A 490 6.24 -1.87 -26.72
CA ASN A 490 7.60 -1.56 -26.24
C ASN A 490 8.64 -1.36 -27.37
N SER A 491 8.29 -0.56 -28.39
CA SER A 491 9.18 -0.32 -29.53
C SER A 491 10.30 0.66 -29.17
N ASP A 492 11.54 0.30 -29.49
CA ASP A 492 12.64 1.26 -29.53
C ASP A 492 12.34 2.37 -30.54
N LEU A 493 12.55 3.62 -30.12
CA LEU A 493 12.31 4.79 -30.95
C LEU A 493 13.57 5.19 -31.72
N LEU A 494 13.42 5.39 -33.02
CA LEU A 494 14.47 5.93 -33.87
C LEU A 494 14.72 7.41 -33.57
N SER A 495 15.98 7.83 -33.70
CA SER A 495 16.33 9.25 -33.71
C SER A 495 15.97 9.87 -35.05
N ALA A 496 15.19 10.95 -35.04
CA ALA A 496 14.81 11.65 -36.27
C ALA A 496 15.88 12.69 -36.65
N THR A 497 16.57 12.49 -37.77
CA THR A 497 17.44 13.53 -38.39
C THR A 497 16.84 14.13 -39.65
N ASP A 498 15.96 13.38 -40.34
CA ASP A 498 15.18 13.84 -41.49
C ASP A 498 13.86 13.06 -41.52
N LEU A 499 12.73 13.75 -41.64
CA LEU A 499 11.40 13.14 -41.69
C LEU A 499 10.82 13.32 -43.10
N PRO A 500 10.17 12.31 -43.69
CA PRO A 500 9.71 12.36 -45.08
C PRO A 500 8.47 13.25 -45.30
N PHE A 501 7.95 13.88 -44.24
CA PHE A 501 6.70 14.64 -44.26
C PHE A 501 6.96 16.14 -44.04
N SER A 502 6.42 16.95 -44.93
CA SER A 502 6.66 18.40 -44.99
C SER A 502 6.09 19.20 -43.81
N ASP A 503 5.14 18.64 -43.07
CA ASP A 503 4.45 19.24 -41.93
C ASP A 503 4.90 18.64 -40.58
N THR A 504 6.07 18.00 -40.56
CA THR A 504 6.69 17.45 -39.35
C THR A 504 8.07 18.06 -39.11
N SER A 505 8.55 18.00 -37.86
CA SER A 505 9.85 18.55 -37.48
C SER A 505 10.59 17.56 -36.58
N ALA A 506 11.88 17.34 -36.89
CA ALA A 506 12.77 16.50 -36.09
C ALA A 506 12.95 16.99 -34.64
N ARG A 507 12.65 18.27 -34.37
CA ARG A 507 12.79 18.90 -33.04
C ARG A 507 11.56 18.72 -32.14
N GLU A 508 10.47 18.19 -32.67
CA GLU A 508 9.24 17.98 -31.92
C GLU A 508 9.30 16.70 -31.08
N TRP A 509 8.56 16.67 -29.98
CA TRP A 509 8.51 15.52 -29.06
C TRP A 509 8.10 14.21 -29.75
N TYR A 510 7.31 14.32 -30.83
CA TYR A 510 6.76 13.18 -31.56
C TYR A 510 7.69 12.64 -32.66
N SER A 511 8.83 13.29 -32.91
CA SER A 511 9.66 13.02 -34.10
C SER A 511 10.15 11.56 -34.15
N GLY A 512 10.59 11.01 -33.03
CA GLY A 512 11.02 9.62 -32.94
C GLY A 512 9.90 8.61 -33.20
N PHE A 513 8.67 8.91 -32.76
CA PHE A 513 7.51 8.06 -33.04
C PHE A 513 7.15 8.06 -34.52
N VAL A 514 7.16 9.22 -35.17
CA VAL A 514 6.88 9.34 -36.60
C VAL A 514 7.97 8.66 -37.43
N ALA A 515 9.25 8.85 -37.10
CA ALA A 515 10.36 8.19 -37.78
C ALA A 515 10.25 6.67 -37.68
N THR A 516 10.01 6.15 -36.47
CA THR A 516 9.86 4.72 -36.22
C THR A 516 8.66 4.14 -36.96
N ALA A 517 7.51 4.84 -36.92
CA ALA A 517 6.31 4.39 -37.61
C ALA A 517 6.46 4.39 -39.14
N TYR A 518 7.19 5.35 -39.69
CA TYR A 518 7.49 5.39 -41.13
C TYR A 518 8.43 4.25 -41.54
N GLU A 519 9.55 4.07 -40.84
CA GLU A 519 10.52 3.01 -41.14
C GLU A 519 9.89 1.61 -41.07
N ARG A 520 8.99 1.40 -40.09
CA ARG A 520 8.25 0.14 -39.92
C ARG A 520 7.03 0.02 -40.83
N SER A 521 6.83 0.94 -41.78
CA SER A 521 5.68 0.96 -42.70
C SER A 521 4.31 0.94 -41.99
N ILE A 522 4.25 1.46 -40.76
CA ILE A 522 3.00 1.65 -40.00
C ILE A 522 2.23 2.85 -40.58
N VAL A 523 2.96 3.87 -41.04
CA VAL A 523 2.40 5.07 -41.69
C VAL A 523 3.18 5.45 -42.95
N GLU A 524 2.48 5.89 -43.99
CA GLU A 524 3.07 6.29 -45.28
C GLU A 524 2.87 7.80 -45.57
N GLY A 525 2.09 8.50 -44.75
CA GLY A 525 1.65 9.86 -45.01
C GLY A 525 0.55 9.96 -46.07
N TYR A 526 0.25 11.19 -46.47
CA TYR A 526 -0.75 11.51 -47.47
C TYR A 526 -0.11 11.79 -48.83
N PRO A 527 -0.87 11.71 -49.95
CA PRO A 527 -0.34 11.98 -51.29
C PRO A 527 0.25 13.38 -51.50
N ASP A 528 -0.09 14.34 -50.62
CA ASP A 528 0.44 15.70 -50.59
C ASP A 528 1.76 15.83 -49.80
N SER A 529 2.39 14.71 -49.45
CA SER A 529 3.63 14.66 -48.64
C SER A 529 3.47 15.23 -47.23
N THR A 530 2.28 15.13 -46.65
CA THR A 530 2.00 15.50 -45.24
C THR A 530 1.73 14.27 -44.37
N PHE A 531 1.89 14.40 -43.05
CA PHE A 531 1.49 13.40 -42.05
C PHE A 531 0.25 13.83 -41.25
N ARG A 532 0.04 15.14 -41.12
CA ARG A 532 -1.03 15.82 -40.37
C ARG A 532 -0.99 15.47 -38.87
N PRO A 533 0.10 15.80 -38.17
CA PRO A 533 0.37 15.28 -36.83
C PRO A 533 -0.72 15.59 -35.80
N ALA A 534 -1.27 16.80 -35.84
CA ALA A 534 -2.27 17.28 -34.89
C ALA A 534 -3.72 16.89 -35.23
N ASN A 535 -3.98 16.29 -36.40
CA ASN A 535 -5.32 15.87 -36.75
C ASN A 535 -5.79 14.75 -35.83
N THR A 536 -7.07 14.75 -35.46
CA THR A 536 -7.70 13.62 -34.77
C THR A 536 -7.57 12.37 -35.61
N VAL A 537 -7.12 11.28 -35.00
CA VAL A 537 -7.09 9.96 -35.63
C VAL A 537 -8.51 9.40 -35.68
N ASN A 538 -8.93 8.91 -36.84
CA ASN A 538 -10.21 8.20 -36.95
C ASN A 538 -10.06 6.70 -36.61
N LYS A 539 -11.19 6.02 -36.45
CA LYS A 539 -11.25 4.62 -36.02
C LYS A 539 -10.50 3.66 -36.95
N VAL A 540 -10.65 3.80 -38.26
CA VAL A 540 -10.00 2.91 -39.24
C VAL A 540 -8.51 3.18 -39.40
N GLU A 541 -8.09 4.44 -39.29
CA GLU A 541 -6.67 4.82 -39.28
C GLU A 541 -5.97 4.22 -38.07
N PHE A 542 -6.54 4.39 -36.88
CA PHE A 542 -5.97 3.85 -35.65
C PHE A 542 -5.87 2.32 -35.71
N LEU A 543 -6.95 1.65 -36.15
CA LEU A 543 -6.98 0.20 -36.29
C LEU A 543 -5.92 -0.31 -37.28
N LYS A 544 -5.76 0.33 -38.45
CA LYS A 544 -4.69 0.00 -39.39
C LYS A 544 -3.32 0.16 -38.74
N MET A 545 -3.05 1.30 -38.10
CA MET A 545 -1.75 1.55 -37.47
C MET A 545 -1.43 0.51 -36.39
N LEU A 546 -2.39 0.18 -35.53
CA LEU A 546 -2.20 -0.78 -34.46
C LEU A 546 -1.92 -2.20 -35.00
N LEU A 547 -2.71 -2.66 -35.97
CA LEU A 547 -2.55 -4.01 -36.53
C LEU A 547 -1.23 -4.18 -37.28
N LEU A 548 -0.79 -3.15 -38.01
CA LEU A 548 0.54 -3.15 -38.65
C LEU A 548 1.66 -3.12 -37.62
N ALA A 549 1.56 -2.28 -36.59
CA ALA A 549 2.58 -2.18 -35.56
C ALA A 549 2.77 -3.49 -34.77
N MET A 550 1.69 -4.25 -34.61
CA MET A 550 1.68 -5.56 -33.97
C MET A 550 1.91 -6.71 -34.95
N ASP A 551 2.26 -6.45 -36.21
CA ASP A 551 2.55 -7.48 -37.22
C ASP A 551 1.45 -8.55 -37.32
N VAL A 552 0.19 -8.08 -37.38
CA VAL A 552 -0.97 -8.96 -37.54
C VAL A 552 -1.09 -9.38 -39.00
N ASP A 553 -1.07 -10.69 -39.24
CA ASP A 553 -1.35 -11.26 -40.55
C ASP A 553 -2.86 -11.14 -40.87
N LEU A 554 -3.17 -10.46 -41.98
CA LEU A 554 -4.54 -10.14 -42.39
C LEU A 554 -4.91 -10.94 -43.63
N ASP A 555 -6.07 -11.59 -43.57
CA ASP A 555 -6.75 -12.02 -44.78
C ASP A 555 -7.26 -10.79 -45.53
N ALA A 556 -6.55 -10.41 -46.60
CA ALA A 556 -6.93 -9.31 -47.47
C ALA A 556 -8.25 -9.55 -48.23
N THR A 557 -8.76 -10.78 -48.23
CA THR A 557 -9.95 -11.16 -48.98
C THR A 557 -11.23 -10.78 -48.22
N VAL A 558 -11.91 -9.73 -48.69
CA VAL A 558 -13.24 -9.34 -48.20
C VAL A 558 -14.24 -9.48 -49.34
N THR A 559 -15.18 -10.44 -49.22
CA THR A 559 -16.12 -10.80 -50.30
C THR A 559 -17.51 -10.21 -50.14
N ARG A 560 -17.80 -9.58 -49.00
CA ARG A 560 -19.09 -8.99 -48.65
C ARG A 560 -18.88 -7.83 -47.69
N ASP A 561 -19.79 -6.87 -47.70
CA ASP A 561 -19.72 -5.70 -46.82
C ASP A 561 -19.65 -6.17 -45.36
N VAL A 562 -18.72 -5.58 -44.61
CA VAL A 562 -18.40 -6.02 -43.24
C VAL A 562 -19.46 -5.49 -42.27
N TYR A 563 -19.87 -4.24 -42.49
CA TYR A 563 -20.96 -3.52 -41.82
C TYR A 563 -21.72 -2.72 -42.88
N ALA A 564 -22.89 -2.18 -42.53
CA ALA A 564 -23.69 -1.43 -43.50
C ALA A 564 -22.98 -0.15 -44.02
N ASP A 565 -22.03 0.39 -43.26
CA ASP A 565 -21.17 1.53 -43.59
C ASP A 565 -19.70 1.15 -43.83
N VAL A 566 -19.41 -0.15 -44.02
CA VAL A 566 -18.08 -0.67 -44.35
C VAL A 566 -18.18 -1.57 -45.58
N PRO A 567 -18.13 -0.98 -46.78
CA PRO A 567 -18.09 -1.71 -48.03
C PRO A 567 -16.89 -2.66 -48.11
N HIS A 568 -17.06 -3.82 -48.75
CA HIS A 568 -16.01 -4.82 -48.87
C HIS A 568 -14.78 -4.36 -49.65
N ASP A 569 -14.92 -3.36 -50.52
CA ASP A 569 -13.87 -2.79 -51.36
C ASP A 569 -13.20 -1.55 -50.73
N ALA A 570 -13.63 -1.13 -49.54
CA ALA A 570 -12.97 -0.04 -48.82
C ALA A 570 -11.53 -0.45 -48.45
N TRP A 571 -10.58 0.49 -48.53
CA TRP A 571 -9.16 0.23 -48.21
C TRP A 571 -8.96 -0.31 -46.79
N PHE A 572 -9.86 0.03 -45.87
CA PHE A 572 -9.84 -0.40 -44.48
C PHE A 572 -10.61 -1.70 -44.21
N ALA A 573 -11.31 -2.26 -45.21
CA ALA A 573 -12.22 -3.40 -45.00
C ALA A 573 -11.53 -4.63 -44.38
N PRO A 574 -10.30 -5.03 -44.77
CA PRO A 574 -9.61 -6.16 -44.15
C PRO A 574 -9.35 -5.96 -42.65
N TYR A 575 -8.96 -4.74 -42.25
CA TYR A 575 -8.70 -4.40 -40.85
C TYR A 575 -9.99 -4.44 -40.02
N VAL A 576 -11.07 -3.87 -40.54
CA VAL A 576 -12.38 -3.88 -39.86
C VAL A 576 -12.94 -5.30 -39.77
N LYS A 577 -12.77 -6.12 -40.82
CA LYS A 577 -13.13 -7.54 -40.80
C LYS A 577 -12.38 -8.27 -39.70
N PHE A 578 -11.06 -8.09 -39.60
CA PHE A 578 -10.26 -8.68 -38.53
C PHE A 578 -10.78 -8.27 -37.15
N ALA A 579 -11.00 -6.97 -36.93
CA ALA A 579 -11.51 -6.47 -35.64
C ALA A 579 -12.89 -7.04 -35.29
N LYS A 580 -13.77 -7.20 -36.29
CA LYS A 580 -15.08 -7.85 -36.13
C LYS A 580 -14.94 -9.33 -35.76
N ASP A 581 -14.15 -10.08 -36.53
CA ASP A 581 -13.95 -11.51 -36.34
C ASP A 581 -13.31 -11.82 -34.98
N LYS A 582 -12.52 -10.88 -34.45
CA LYS A 582 -11.83 -10.98 -33.16
C LYS A 582 -12.59 -10.33 -31.99
N ASN A 583 -13.76 -9.75 -32.22
CA ASN A 583 -14.55 -9.03 -31.22
C ASN A 583 -13.75 -7.92 -30.48
N LEU A 584 -12.92 -7.19 -31.23
CA LEU A 584 -11.98 -6.21 -30.68
C LEU A 584 -12.60 -4.84 -30.42
N ILE A 585 -13.68 -4.50 -31.11
CA ILE A 585 -14.25 -3.14 -31.06
C ILE A 585 -15.77 -3.20 -31.13
N ALA A 586 -16.41 -2.38 -30.30
CA ALA A 586 -17.86 -2.26 -30.28
C ALA A 586 -18.39 -1.57 -31.55
N HIS A 587 -19.62 -1.91 -31.92
CA HIS A 587 -20.36 -1.35 -33.05
C HIS A 587 -21.81 -1.11 -32.62
N ASP A 588 -22.51 -0.19 -33.29
CA ASP A 588 -23.87 0.20 -32.92
C ASP A 588 -24.86 -0.17 -34.02
N GLY A 589 -25.85 -1.01 -33.70
CA GLY A 589 -26.96 -1.31 -34.61
C GLY A 589 -26.56 -1.84 -36.00
N GLY A 590 -25.36 -2.41 -36.16
CA GLY A 590 -24.81 -2.87 -37.45
C GLY A 590 -23.99 -1.83 -38.23
N LEU A 591 -23.72 -0.66 -37.64
CA LEU A 591 -22.85 0.40 -38.15
C LEU A 591 -21.52 0.44 -37.37
N PHE A 592 -20.43 0.69 -38.07
CA PHE A 592 -19.07 0.72 -37.51
C PHE A 592 -18.59 2.14 -37.20
N HIS A 593 -19.03 3.13 -37.97
CA HIS A 593 -18.59 4.52 -37.97
C HIS A 593 -17.07 4.66 -38.22
N PRO A 594 -16.57 4.30 -39.42
CA PRO A 594 -15.13 4.23 -39.70
C PRO A 594 -14.40 5.58 -39.52
N GLU A 595 -15.06 6.68 -39.85
CA GLU A 595 -14.49 8.03 -39.84
C GLU A 595 -14.60 8.74 -38.49
N SER A 596 -15.21 8.11 -37.47
CA SER A 596 -15.32 8.75 -36.15
C SER A 596 -13.95 8.88 -35.50
N GLY A 597 -13.67 10.05 -34.91
CA GLY A 597 -12.47 10.24 -34.09
C GLY A 597 -12.46 9.31 -32.88
N MET A 598 -11.28 8.81 -32.51
CA MET A 598 -11.14 7.95 -31.32
C MET A 598 -10.75 8.74 -30.08
N THR A 599 -11.39 8.42 -28.98
CA THR A 599 -11.05 8.89 -27.64
C THR A 599 -9.87 8.14 -27.05
N ARG A 600 -9.24 8.72 -26.03
CA ARG A 600 -8.12 8.10 -25.30
C ARG A 600 -8.50 6.76 -24.68
N ALA A 601 -9.72 6.63 -24.16
CA ALA A 601 -10.22 5.39 -23.59
C ALA A 601 -10.42 4.31 -24.65
N GLU A 602 -11.00 4.64 -25.81
CA GLU A 602 -11.20 3.68 -26.90
C GLU A 602 -9.86 3.20 -27.51
N VAL A 603 -8.88 4.10 -27.64
CA VAL A 603 -7.52 3.77 -28.08
C VAL A 603 -6.84 2.82 -27.09
N ALA A 604 -6.92 3.12 -25.79
CA ALA A 604 -6.36 2.27 -24.74
C ALA A 604 -7.03 0.89 -24.71
N ASP A 605 -8.36 0.84 -24.77
CA ASP A 605 -9.12 -0.41 -24.78
C ASP A 605 -8.73 -1.30 -25.97
N LEU A 606 -8.65 -0.73 -27.17
CA LEU A 606 -8.31 -1.52 -28.35
C LEU A 606 -6.88 -2.09 -28.30
N ILE A 607 -5.91 -1.33 -27.80
CA ILE A 607 -4.54 -1.82 -27.58
C ILE A 607 -4.56 -2.96 -26.57
N TYR A 608 -5.17 -2.76 -25.40
CA TYR A 608 -5.28 -3.76 -24.34
C TYR A 608 -5.89 -5.07 -24.85
N ARG A 609 -7.04 -5.00 -25.53
CA ARG A 609 -7.74 -6.20 -26.04
C ARG A 609 -6.88 -6.99 -27.01
N LEU A 610 -6.14 -6.30 -27.87
CA LEU A 610 -5.26 -6.97 -28.83
C LEU A 610 -4.03 -7.58 -28.16
N ILE A 611 -3.44 -6.92 -27.16
CA ILE A 611 -2.39 -7.52 -26.31
C ILE A 611 -2.91 -8.81 -25.66
N VAL A 612 -4.06 -8.73 -24.97
CA VAL A 612 -4.67 -9.89 -24.30
C VAL A 612 -4.93 -11.03 -25.27
N LEU A 613 -5.45 -10.75 -26.47
CA LEU A 613 -5.65 -11.77 -27.49
C LEU A 613 -4.34 -12.43 -27.94
N LYS A 614 -3.29 -11.65 -28.20
CA LYS A 614 -1.99 -12.20 -28.64
C LYS A 614 -1.32 -13.02 -27.54
N VAL A 615 -1.41 -12.56 -26.30
CA VAL A 615 -0.80 -13.22 -25.13
C VAL A 615 -1.56 -14.50 -24.77
N SER A 616 -2.89 -14.46 -24.74
CA SER A 616 -3.72 -15.63 -24.41
C SER A 616 -3.82 -16.66 -25.54
N GLY A 617 -3.63 -16.23 -26.79
CA GLY A 617 -3.89 -17.06 -27.97
C GLY A 617 -5.37 -17.32 -28.23
N ALA A 618 -6.28 -16.58 -27.58
CA ALA A 618 -7.71 -16.74 -27.77
C ALA A 618 -8.16 -16.38 -29.19
N GLU A 619 -9.19 -17.07 -29.70
CA GLU A 619 -9.70 -16.83 -31.05
C GLU A 619 -10.42 -15.48 -31.17
N GLN A 620 -11.14 -15.06 -30.11
CA GLN A 620 -11.88 -13.81 -30.01
C GLN A 620 -11.73 -13.22 -28.61
N TYR A 621 -11.82 -11.90 -28.52
CA TYR A 621 -11.78 -11.21 -27.24
C TYR A 621 -13.12 -11.36 -26.50
N SER A 622 -13.05 -11.62 -25.20
CA SER A 622 -14.17 -11.56 -24.27
C SER A 622 -13.67 -11.02 -22.94
N SER A 623 -14.52 -10.31 -22.20
CA SER A 623 -14.19 -9.86 -20.84
C SER A 623 -13.84 -11.06 -19.95
N GLY A 624 -12.79 -10.93 -19.14
CA GLY A 624 -12.38 -11.95 -18.15
C GLY A 624 -11.37 -12.98 -18.65
N ILE A 625 -10.83 -12.85 -19.87
CA ILE A 625 -9.68 -13.67 -20.32
C ILE A 625 -8.51 -13.44 -19.37
N GLN A 626 -8.04 -14.52 -18.74
CA GLN A 626 -6.88 -14.49 -17.85
C GLN A 626 -5.60 -14.66 -18.67
N VAL A 627 -4.61 -13.80 -18.41
CA VAL A 627 -3.26 -13.89 -19.00
C VAL A 627 -2.24 -14.01 -17.87
N SER A 628 -1.22 -14.85 -18.05
CA SER A 628 -0.18 -15.01 -17.04
C SER A 628 0.77 -13.83 -17.07
N GLU A 629 1.22 -13.38 -15.90
CA GLU A 629 2.21 -12.28 -15.78
C GLU A 629 3.49 -12.58 -16.57
N THR A 630 3.87 -13.86 -16.65
CA THR A 630 5.04 -14.29 -17.42
C THR A 630 4.86 -14.08 -18.92
N ASP A 631 3.67 -14.38 -19.45
CA ASP A 631 3.41 -14.21 -20.88
C ASP A 631 3.22 -12.73 -21.26
N VAL A 632 2.63 -11.94 -20.35
CA VAL A 632 2.56 -10.48 -20.50
C VAL A 632 3.96 -9.85 -20.45
N THR A 633 4.78 -10.25 -19.48
CA THR A 633 6.19 -9.81 -19.39
C THR A 633 6.98 -10.20 -20.62
N ARG A 634 6.77 -11.41 -21.17
CA ARG A 634 7.40 -11.83 -22.43
C ARG A 634 6.92 -11.03 -23.63
N PHE A 635 5.68 -10.54 -23.63
CA PHE A 635 5.19 -9.69 -24.71
C PHE A 635 5.86 -8.32 -24.71
N PHE A 636 6.16 -7.76 -23.53
CA PHE A 636 6.81 -6.46 -23.40
C PHE A 636 8.35 -6.50 -23.44
N ASN A 637 9.00 -7.68 -23.36
CA ASN A 637 10.46 -7.84 -23.44
C ASN A 637 10.87 -8.47 -24.77
#